data_AF-A0A9D5Q3J4-F1
#
_entry.id   AF-A0A9D5Q3J4-F1
#
_cell.length_a   1.000
_cell.length_b   1.000
_cell.length_c   1.000
_cell.angle_alpha   90.00
_cell.angle_beta   90.00
_cell.angle_gamma   90.00
#
_symmetry.space_group_name_H-M   'P 1'
#
loop_
_entity.id
_entity.type
_entity.pdbx_description
1 polymer ?
#
loop_
_entity_poly.entity_id
_entity_poly.type
_entity_poly.pdbx_seq_one_letter_code
_entity_poly.pdbx_strand_id
1 'polypeptide(L)'
;MTFSKTWIYTLVIVLVLVVFAMAGLIRPVRESLRSLFVPVVRMTSSVGSGIGRWLQVDEEARVANERAEELEARLAAHTIDYARLNALEEENRSLRAVANFLTESGYQSIGARVISRSITHQTAVVTIDRGSTDGVEIGHAV
;
A
#
# COMPACT_ATOMS: atom_id res chain seq x y z
N MET A 1 60.55 -20.43 50.11
CA MET A 1 60.55 -21.42 49.00
C MET A 1 59.65 -22.60 49.35
N THR A 2 58.36 -22.55 49.00
CA THR A 2 57.35 -23.62 49.22
C THR A 2 56.63 -24.03 47.92
N PHE A 3 57.16 -23.63 46.76
CA PHE A 3 56.53 -23.80 45.44
C PHE A 3 56.61 -25.22 44.86
N SER A 4 57.53 -26.09 45.30
CA SER A 4 57.70 -27.42 44.67
C SER A 4 56.69 -28.47 45.15
N LYS A 5 56.25 -28.40 46.41
CA LYS A 5 55.29 -29.37 46.97
C LYS A 5 53.83 -29.04 46.64
N THR A 6 53.48 -27.76 46.50
CA THR A 6 52.10 -27.33 46.18
C THR A 6 51.65 -27.76 44.78
N TRP A 7 52.56 -27.75 43.80
CA TRP A 7 52.35 -28.32 42.45
C TRP A 7 51.95 -29.80 42.52
N ILE A 8 52.61 -30.59 43.36
CA ILE A 8 52.34 -32.03 43.47
C ILE A 8 50.95 -32.24 44.05
N TYR A 9 50.56 -31.47 45.07
CA TYR A 9 49.21 -31.52 45.61
C TYR A 9 48.15 -31.08 44.59
N THR A 10 48.44 -30.07 43.76
CA THR A 10 47.50 -29.67 42.69
C THR A 10 47.35 -30.76 41.63
N LEU A 11 48.46 -31.39 41.24
CA LEU A 11 48.45 -32.46 40.24
C LEU A 11 47.74 -33.71 40.77
N VAL A 12 47.95 -34.06 42.05
CA VAL A 12 47.23 -35.14 42.73
C VAL A 12 45.74 -34.83 42.86
N ILE A 13 45.37 -33.59 43.20
CA ILE A 13 43.96 -33.18 43.27
C ILE A 13 43.29 -33.29 41.90
N VAL A 14 43.95 -32.81 40.83
CA VAL A 14 43.43 -32.91 39.45
C VAL A 14 43.31 -34.37 39.03
N LEU A 15 44.30 -35.21 39.33
CA LEU A 15 44.27 -36.63 39.01
C LEU A 15 43.14 -37.36 39.75
N VAL A 16 42.95 -37.07 41.04
CA VAL A 16 41.84 -37.61 41.84
C VAL A 16 40.49 -37.16 41.25
N LEU A 17 40.36 -35.90 40.83
CA LEU A 17 39.16 -35.37 40.19
C LEU A 17 38.84 -36.08 38.86
N VAL A 18 39.87 -36.35 38.05
CA VAL A 18 39.74 -37.07 36.77
C VAL A 18 39.39 -38.54 37.00
N VAL A 19 39.99 -39.20 37.98
CA VAL A 19 39.65 -40.59 38.34
C VAL A 19 38.23 -40.68 38.89
N PHE A 20 37.79 -39.72 39.71
CA PHE A 20 36.40 -39.61 40.16
C PHE A 20 35.43 -39.38 38.99
N ALA A 21 35.85 -38.61 37.98
CA ALA A 21 35.09 -38.39 36.76
C ALA A 21 34.92 -39.64 35.90
N MET A 22 35.99 -40.44 35.80
CA MET A 22 36.01 -41.66 35.01
C MET A 22 35.32 -42.82 35.73
N ALA A 23 35.39 -42.88 37.07
CA ALA A 23 34.72 -43.87 37.91
C ALA A 23 33.18 -43.75 37.95
N GLY A 24 32.60 -42.77 37.25
CA GLY A 24 31.15 -42.68 37.08
C GLY A 24 30.37 -42.14 38.30
N LEU A 25 31.06 -41.74 39.37
CA LEU A 25 30.44 -41.06 40.52
C LEU A 25 29.94 -39.63 40.20
N ILE A 26 30.21 -39.12 39.00
CA ILE A 26 29.67 -37.82 38.50
C ILE A 26 28.29 -38.01 37.82
N ARG A 27 27.78 -39.23 37.70
CA ARG A 27 26.42 -39.45 37.14
C ARG A 27 25.32 -38.66 37.89
N PRO A 28 25.23 -38.62 39.23
CA PRO A 28 24.22 -37.80 39.91
C PRO A 28 24.52 -36.29 39.82
N VAL A 29 25.79 -35.90 39.80
CA VAL A 29 26.21 -34.48 39.76
C VAL A 29 25.92 -33.84 38.39
N ARG A 30 26.03 -34.60 37.30
CA ARG A 30 25.70 -34.13 35.94
C ARG A 30 24.20 -33.81 35.80
N GLU A 31 23.33 -34.58 36.44
CA GLU A 31 21.88 -34.33 36.46
C GLU A 31 21.53 -33.10 37.31
N SER A 32 22.20 -32.91 38.45
CA SER A 32 22.02 -31.74 39.32
C SER A 32 22.58 -30.44 38.73
N LEU A 33 23.73 -30.47 38.05
CA LEU A 33 24.23 -29.30 37.33
C LEU A 33 23.30 -28.94 36.16
N ARG A 34 22.71 -29.92 35.47
CA ARG A 34 21.72 -29.65 34.42
C ARG A 34 20.50 -28.90 34.99
N SER A 35 20.04 -29.25 36.19
CA SER A 35 18.99 -28.52 36.90
C SER A 35 19.37 -27.07 37.25
N LEU A 36 20.63 -26.82 37.61
CA LEU A 36 21.13 -25.49 38.00
C LEU A 36 21.45 -24.57 36.81
N PHE A 37 21.91 -25.10 35.67
CA PHE A 37 22.23 -24.31 34.48
C PHE A 37 21.07 -24.13 33.50
N VAL A 38 20.02 -24.96 33.57
CA VAL A 38 18.79 -24.79 32.77
C VAL A 38 18.07 -23.45 33.01
N PRO A 39 17.94 -22.91 34.24
CA PRO A 39 17.30 -21.61 34.42
C PRO A 39 18.12 -20.44 33.85
N VAL A 40 19.45 -20.52 33.84
CA VAL A 40 20.32 -19.45 33.29
C VAL A 40 20.15 -19.35 31.77
N VAL A 41 20.09 -20.49 31.07
CA VAL A 41 19.82 -20.51 29.61
C VAL A 41 18.39 -20.02 29.29
N ARG A 42 17.41 -20.30 30.15
CA ARG A 42 16.04 -19.78 29.98
C ARG A 42 15.94 -18.28 30.25
N MET A 43 16.70 -17.74 31.21
CA MET A 43 16.78 -16.30 31.46
C MET A 43 17.43 -15.52 30.31
N THR A 44 18.41 -16.09 29.62
CA THR A 44 18.97 -15.45 28.41
C THR A 44 17.93 -15.38 27.28
N SER A 45 17.04 -16.37 27.16
CA SER A 45 15.99 -16.39 26.13
C SER A 45 14.84 -15.39 26.36
N SER A 46 14.58 -14.97 27.60
CA SER A 46 13.56 -13.96 27.91
C SER A 46 14.07 -12.53 27.70
N VAL A 47 15.38 -12.30 27.85
CA VAL A 47 16.01 -11.00 27.51
C VAL A 47 16.19 -10.84 25.99
N GLY A 48 16.50 -11.92 25.27
CA GLY A 48 16.62 -11.91 23.80
C GLY A 48 15.30 -11.65 23.04
N SER A 49 14.15 -12.07 23.59
CA SER A 49 12.83 -11.81 22.99
C SER A 49 12.27 -10.41 23.29
N GLY A 50 12.92 -9.65 24.19
CA GLY A 50 12.61 -8.23 24.38
C GLY A 50 13.13 -7.39 23.22
N ILE A 51 14.39 -7.56 22.86
CA ILE A 51 15.06 -6.78 21.79
C ILE A 51 14.44 -7.05 20.40
N GLY A 52 14.08 -8.30 20.11
CA GLY A 52 13.45 -8.66 18.83
C GLY A 52 12.05 -8.05 18.63
N ARG A 53 11.28 -7.83 19.70
CA ARG A 53 9.94 -7.22 19.61
C ARG A 53 9.99 -5.74 19.27
N TRP A 54 10.96 -4.98 19.80
CA TRP A 54 11.10 -3.57 19.46
C TRP A 54 11.49 -3.37 17.98
N LEU A 55 12.35 -4.24 17.44
CA LEU A 55 12.72 -4.19 16.02
C LEU A 55 11.57 -4.62 15.09
N GLN A 56 10.76 -5.61 15.48
CA GLN A 56 9.59 -6.04 14.69
C GLN A 56 8.48 -4.99 14.66
N VAL A 57 8.24 -4.27 15.75
CA VAL A 57 7.19 -3.24 15.81
C VAL A 57 7.51 -2.08 14.87
N ASP A 58 8.78 -1.66 14.76
CA ASP A 58 9.19 -0.61 13.82
C ASP A 58 9.08 -1.05 12.35
N GLU A 59 9.39 -2.31 12.05
CA GLU A 59 9.26 -2.85 10.70
C GLU A 59 7.80 -3.05 10.29
N GLU A 60 6.95 -3.57 11.18
CA GLU A 60 5.51 -3.70 10.95
C GLU A 60 4.82 -2.34 10.78
N ALA A 61 5.20 -1.35 11.60
CA ALA A 61 4.67 0.02 11.48
C ALA A 61 5.08 0.68 10.15
N ARG A 62 6.33 0.48 9.71
CA ARG A 62 6.77 0.96 8.38
C ARG A 62 6.00 0.31 7.25
N VAL A 63 5.87 -1.02 7.26
CA VAL A 63 5.14 -1.76 6.22
C VAL A 63 3.66 -1.36 6.21
N ALA A 64 3.06 -1.11 7.37
CA ALA A 64 1.69 -0.62 7.46
C ALA A 64 1.53 0.77 6.83
N ASN A 65 2.46 1.70 7.11
CA ASN A 65 2.43 3.04 6.51
C ASN A 65 2.67 3.00 5.00
N GLU A 66 3.66 2.22 4.52
CA GLU A 66 3.92 2.06 3.08
C GLU A 66 2.69 1.49 2.35
N ARG A 67 1.97 0.54 2.95
CA ARG A 67 0.70 0.03 2.40
C ARG A 67 -0.43 1.06 2.44
N ALA A 68 -0.51 1.88 3.47
CA ALA A 68 -1.50 2.94 3.57
C ALA A 68 -1.29 3.98 2.46
N GLU A 69 -0.05 4.42 2.25
CA GLU A 69 0.29 5.34 1.15
C GLU A 69 0.01 4.72 -0.22
N GLU A 70 0.32 3.44 -0.43
CA GLU A 70 0.02 2.74 -1.68
C GLU A 70 -1.50 2.64 -1.92
N LEU A 71 -2.28 2.33 -0.89
CA LEU A 71 -3.75 2.27 -0.98
C LEU A 71 -4.35 3.66 -1.25
N GLU A 72 -3.85 4.71 -0.62
CA GLU A 72 -4.27 6.08 -0.88
C GLU A 72 -3.95 6.50 -2.31
N ALA A 73 -2.76 6.19 -2.82
CA ALA A 73 -2.38 6.46 -4.20
C ALA A 73 -3.29 5.73 -5.20
N ARG A 74 -3.63 4.46 -4.94
CA ARG A 74 -4.58 3.69 -5.76
C ARG A 74 -5.99 4.28 -5.71
N LEU A 75 -6.47 4.70 -4.54
CA LEU A 75 -7.78 5.35 -4.39
C LEU A 75 -7.83 6.68 -5.16
N ALA A 76 -6.77 7.48 -5.11
CA ALA A 76 -6.67 8.71 -5.87
C ALA A 76 -6.73 8.43 -7.39
N ALA A 77 -5.98 7.44 -7.87
CA ALA A 77 -6.02 7.02 -9.28
C ALA A 77 -7.43 6.55 -9.70
N HIS A 78 -8.06 5.68 -8.91
CA HIS A 78 -9.42 5.21 -9.19
C HIS A 78 -10.46 6.34 -9.18
N THR A 79 -10.31 7.33 -8.31
CA THR A 79 -11.21 8.49 -8.26
C THR A 79 -11.11 9.33 -9.53
N ILE A 80 -9.89 9.53 -10.06
CA ILE A 80 -9.66 10.23 -11.32
C ILE A 80 -10.28 9.46 -12.49
N ASP A 81 -10.07 8.14 -12.55
CA ASP A 81 -10.63 7.29 -13.60
C ASP A 81 -12.16 7.29 -13.56
N TYR A 82 -12.75 7.22 -12.36
CA TYR A 82 -14.20 7.29 -12.18
C TYR A 82 -14.76 8.64 -12.66
N ALA A 83 -14.12 9.75 -12.29
CA ALA A 83 -14.55 11.08 -12.74
C ALA A 83 -14.48 11.21 -14.26
N ARG A 84 -13.44 10.67 -14.88
CA ARG A 84 -13.28 10.64 -16.35
C ARG A 84 -14.35 9.78 -17.01
N LEU A 85 -14.63 8.59 -16.48
CA LEU A 85 -15.66 7.71 -16.99
C LEU A 85 -17.04 8.38 -16.93
N ASN A 86 -17.37 8.98 -15.79
CA ASN A 86 -18.64 9.67 -15.62
C ASN A 86 -18.80 10.85 -16.59
N ALA A 87 -17.73 11.61 -16.85
CA ALA A 87 -17.74 12.67 -17.85
C ALA A 87 -18.00 12.14 -19.28
N LEU A 88 -17.38 11.01 -19.64
CA LEU A 88 -17.61 10.35 -20.94
C LEU A 88 -19.03 9.79 -21.06
N GLU A 89 -19.59 9.24 -19.98
CA GLU A 89 -20.98 8.77 -19.95
C GLU A 89 -21.97 9.91 -20.15
N GLU A 90 -21.73 11.06 -19.52
CA GLU A 90 -22.57 12.26 -19.69
C GLU A 90 -22.50 12.80 -21.13
N GLU A 91 -21.30 12.88 -21.70
CA GLU A 91 -21.10 13.27 -23.10
C GLU A 91 -21.83 12.29 -24.04
N ASN A 92 -21.69 10.98 -23.80
CA ASN A 92 -22.37 9.98 -24.61
C ASN A 92 -23.90 10.09 -24.49
N ARG A 93 -24.42 10.36 -23.29
CA ARG A 93 -25.85 10.58 -23.07
C ARG A 93 -26.35 11.82 -23.83
N SER A 94 -25.59 12.92 -23.79
CA SER A 94 -25.91 14.14 -24.53
C SER A 94 -25.92 13.89 -26.04
N LEU A 95 -24.89 13.24 -26.58
CA LEU A 95 -24.79 12.89 -28.00
C LEU A 95 -25.94 11.98 -28.44
N ARG A 96 -26.31 10.98 -27.63
CA ARG A 96 -27.47 10.12 -27.90
C ARG A 96 -28.78 10.89 -27.86
N ALA A 97 -28.96 11.81 -26.92
CA ALA A 97 -30.16 12.64 -26.86
C ALA A 97 -30.31 13.49 -28.13
N VAL A 98 -29.22 14.10 -28.61
CA VAL A 98 -29.20 14.82 -29.88
C VAL A 98 -29.53 13.87 -31.04
N ALA A 99 -28.86 12.72 -31.15
CA ALA A 99 -29.10 11.77 -32.24
C ALA A 99 -30.54 11.23 -32.26
N ASN A 100 -31.10 10.92 -31.10
CA ASN A 100 -32.49 10.47 -30.97
C ASN A 100 -33.48 11.56 -31.38
N PHE A 101 -33.25 12.81 -30.95
CA PHE A 101 -34.07 13.95 -31.36
C PHE A 101 -34.08 14.13 -32.89
N LEU A 102 -32.91 14.06 -33.53
CA LEU A 102 -32.81 14.14 -34.99
C LEU A 102 -33.61 13.00 -35.66
N THR A 103 -33.53 11.79 -35.11
CA THR A 103 -34.21 10.59 -35.64
C THR A 103 -35.73 10.67 -35.48
N GLU A 104 -36.24 11.06 -34.31
CA GLU A 104 -37.67 11.16 -34.03
C GLU A 104 -38.34 12.32 -34.76
N SER A 105 -37.62 13.42 -34.99
CA SER A 105 -38.16 14.59 -35.67
C SER A 105 -38.55 14.30 -37.13
N GLY A 106 -37.90 13.32 -37.77
CA GLY A 106 -38.07 13.02 -39.19
C GLY A 106 -37.59 14.13 -40.14
N TYR A 107 -37.00 15.21 -39.61
CA TYR A 107 -36.47 16.33 -40.39
C TYR A 107 -34.96 16.21 -40.56
N GLN A 108 -34.46 16.57 -41.75
CA GLN A 108 -33.02 16.71 -41.95
C GLN A 108 -32.54 17.98 -41.25
N SER A 109 -31.83 17.82 -40.14
CA SER A 109 -31.41 18.95 -39.30
C SER A 109 -29.90 19.21 -39.43
N ILE A 110 -29.52 20.48 -39.49
CA ILE A 110 -28.13 20.92 -39.65
C ILE A 110 -27.65 21.52 -38.33
N GLY A 111 -26.59 20.93 -37.78
CA GLY A 111 -25.92 21.50 -36.60
C GLY A 111 -25.21 22.80 -36.96
N ALA A 112 -25.61 23.91 -36.32
CA ALA A 112 -25.03 25.22 -36.52
C ALA A 112 -24.63 25.83 -35.17
N ARG A 113 -23.48 26.51 -35.13
CA ARG A 113 -22.99 27.21 -33.94
C ARG A 113 -23.19 28.70 -34.08
N VAL A 114 -23.68 29.32 -33.03
CA VAL A 114 -23.83 30.78 -32.95
C VAL A 114 -22.46 31.45 -32.86
N ILE A 115 -22.14 32.31 -33.83
CA ILE A 115 -20.90 33.07 -33.91
C ILE A 115 -21.05 34.54 -33.50
N SER A 116 -22.27 35.08 -33.56
CA SER A 116 -22.56 36.43 -33.08
C SER A 116 -23.97 36.54 -32.55
N ARG A 117 -24.17 37.40 -31.55
CA ARG A 117 -25.48 37.75 -31.00
C ARG A 117 -25.55 39.27 -30.88
N SER A 118 -26.49 39.86 -31.60
CA SER A 118 -26.81 41.28 -31.49
C SER A 118 -28.20 41.41 -30.88
N ILE A 119 -28.26 41.94 -29.66
CA ILE A 119 -29.52 42.19 -28.95
C ILE A 119 -29.71 43.70 -28.90
N THR A 120 -30.76 44.19 -29.54
CA THR A 120 -31.23 45.58 -29.46
C THR A 120 -32.58 45.59 -28.72
N HIS A 121 -33.01 46.74 -28.20
CA HIS A 121 -34.26 46.90 -27.47
C HIS A 121 -35.51 46.39 -28.20
N GLN A 122 -35.46 46.23 -29.52
CA GLN A 122 -36.60 45.78 -30.35
C GLN A 122 -36.35 44.44 -31.08
N THR A 123 -35.11 43.99 -31.21
CA THR A 123 -34.78 42.79 -32.00
C THR A 123 -33.56 42.04 -31.44
N ALA A 124 -33.63 40.72 -31.48
CA ALA A 124 -32.50 39.84 -31.21
C ALA A 124 -32.12 39.11 -32.51
N VAL A 125 -30.93 39.38 -33.03
CA VAL A 125 -30.39 38.75 -34.23
C VAL A 125 -29.23 37.84 -33.82
N VAL A 126 -29.29 36.60 -34.28
CA VAL A 126 -28.27 35.57 -34.04
C VAL A 126 -27.62 35.21 -35.37
N THR A 127 -26.29 35.26 -35.43
CA THR A 127 -25.52 34.82 -36.60
C THR A 127 -24.95 33.44 -36.31
N ILE A 128 -25.11 32.51 -37.25
CA ILE A 128 -24.61 31.13 -37.16
C ILE A 128 -23.47 30.89 -38.16
N ASP A 129 -22.67 29.84 -37.94
CA ASP A 129 -21.55 29.45 -38.83
C ASP A 129 -21.95 28.55 -40.01
N ARG A 130 -23.23 28.56 -40.39
CA ARG A 130 -23.78 27.81 -41.53
C ARG A 130 -24.52 28.73 -42.48
N GLY A 131 -24.39 28.46 -43.77
CA GLY A 131 -25.01 29.24 -44.83
C GLY A 131 -25.57 28.37 -45.97
N SER A 132 -25.82 29.00 -47.12
CA SER A 132 -26.38 28.31 -48.29
C SER A 132 -25.52 27.15 -48.80
N THR A 133 -24.19 27.24 -48.66
CA THR A 133 -23.26 26.15 -49.00
C THR A 133 -23.44 24.90 -48.14
N ASP A 134 -23.99 25.06 -46.94
CA ASP A 134 -24.30 23.96 -46.01
C ASP A 134 -25.75 23.48 -46.15
N GLY A 135 -26.51 24.01 -47.11
CA GLY A 135 -27.92 23.68 -47.34
C GLY A 135 -28.90 24.49 -46.49
N VAL A 136 -28.49 25.61 -45.90
CA VAL A 136 -29.40 26.51 -45.14
C VAL A 136 -30.15 27.43 -46.11
N GLU A 137 -31.49 27.39 -46.06
CA GLU A 137 -32.37 28.21 -46.88
C GLU A 137 -33.33 29.06 -46.03
N ILE A 138 -33.80 30.17 -46.60
CA ILE A 138 -34.77 31.05 -45.95
C ILE A 138 -36.11 30.31 -45.83
N GLY A 139 -36.65 30.25 -44.61
CA GLY A 139 -37.90 29.53 -44.30
C GLY A 139 -37.68 28.20 -43.58
N HIS A 140 -36.44 27.74 -43.42
CA HIS A 140 -36.12 26.65 -42.50
C HIS A 140 -36.42 27.05 -41.05
N ALA A 141 -36.97 26.11 -40.28
CA ALA A 141 -37.18 26.28 -38.85
C ALA A 141 -35.84 26.26 -38.11
N VAL A 142 -35.68 27.14 -37.12
CA VAL A 142 -34.48 27.35 -36.30
C VAL A 142 -34.82 27.41 -34.83
#